data_AF-A0A1H1TUB0-F1
#
_entry.id   AF-A0A1H1TUB0-F1
#
_cell.length_a   1.000
_cell.length_b   1.000
_cell.length_c   1.000
_cell.angle_alpha   90.00
_cell.angle_beta   90.00
_cell.angle_gamma   90.00
#
_symmetry.space_group_name_H-M   'P 1'
#
loop_
_entity.id
_entity.type
_entity.pdbx_description
1 polymer ?
#
loop_
_entity_poly.entity_id
_entity_poly.type
_entity_poly.pdbx_seq_one_letter_code
_entity_poly.pdbx_strand_id
1 'polypeptide(L)'
;MTVSIPWALAGAAAAWVWRKIEKALFYKTYLLSHRRWSNKHSLGAFWEPLGENLEYSLRIAQSTDPEQQQSKVAFRSTRRRIERFQAVFEAEGMGRKYQENVTIHGVDATPIVCALSSLPVCEPVGIVGLAMKYSLETVRFYSCVATLEGDRVEQISSPLRQSLTQTWAENSHWKERWGIWWSLDSIMLAQQELQIFWRWLGTYSHFGLYSPSAPSSRPKVISRFIGWWWRPIAKAVGSLMGMRWLVVLQFWSAVWSGLFVIDSDDRLSWRWSQRAKTHAKSNG
;
A
#
# COMPACT_ATOMS: atom_id res chain seq x y z
N MET A 1 -59.24 -14.85 -0.93
CA MET A 1 -58.07 -15.67 -1.36
C MET A 1 -56.82 -15.03 -0.81
N THR A 2 -56.15 -15.68 0.15
CA THR A 2 -54.89 -15.20 0.74
C THR A 2 -53.75 -15.63 -0.17
N VAL A 3 -53.21 -14.69 -0.95
CA VAL A 3 -52.01 -14.93 -1.75
C VAL A 3 -50.82 -15.04 -0.79
N SER A 4 -50.37 -16.27 -0.53
CA SER A 4 -49.14 -16.52 0.21
C SER A 4 -47.96 -16.06 -0.64
N ILE A 5 -47.40 -14.89 -0.32
CA ILE A 5 -46.16 -14.43 -0.93
C ILE A 5 -45.09 -15.48 -0.60
N PRO A 6 -44.40 -16.06 -1.59
CA PRO A 6 -43.32 -16.99 -1.32
C PRO A 6 -42.21 -16.21 -0.61
N TRP A 7 -42.04 -16.45 0.69
CA TRP A 7 -41.01 -15.78 1.52
C TRP A 7 -39.61 -15.94 0.92
N ALA A 8 -39.38 -17.00 0.14
CA ALA A 8 -38.15 -17.19 -0.65
C ALA A 8 -37.94 -16.11 -1.73
N LEU A 9 -38.99 -15.67 -2.43
CA LEU A 9 -38.90 -14.59 -3.43
C LEU A 9 -38.74 -13.23 -2.76
N ALA A 10 -39.45 -12.99 -1.65
CA ALA A 10 -39.29 -11.77 -0.86
C ALA A 10 -37.86 -11.67 -0.27
N GLY A 11 -37.31 -12.77 0.24
CA GLY A 11 -35.93 -12.85 0.72
C GLY A 11 -34.89 -12.65 -0.39
N ALA A 12 -35.13 -13.23 -1.58
CA ALA A 12 -34.26 -13.03 -2.74
C ALA A 12 -34.26 -11.57 -3.22
N ALA A 13 -35.44 -10.94 -3.29
CA ALA A 13 -35.58 -9.54 -3.65
C ALA A 13 -34.93 -8.62 -2.61
N ALA A 14 -35.14 -8.87 -1.32
CA ALA A 14 -34.50 -8.13 -0.23
C ALA A 14 -32.97 -8.26 -0.29
N ALA A 15 -32.45 -9.47 -0.51
CA ALA A 15 -31.00 -9.70 -0.67
C ALA A 15 -30.43 -9.03 -1.92
N TRP A 16 -31.22 -8.91 -3.00
CA TRP A 16 -30.82 -8.21 -4.21
C TRP A 16 -30.77 -6.69 -3.99
N VAL A 17 -31.81 -6.12 -3.39
CA VAL A 17 -31.85 -4.69 -3.02
C VAL A 17 -30.72 -4.37 -2.05
N TRP A 18 -30.51 -5.22 -1.03
CA TRP A 18 -29.42 -5.06 -0.07
C TRP A 18 -28.05 -5.09 -0.76
N ARG A 19 -27.81 -6.00 -1.70
CA ARG A 19 -26.56 -6.03 -2.49
C ARG A 19 -26.34 -4.75 -3.30
N LYS A 20 -27.40 -4.15 -3.84
CA LYS A 20 -27.33 -2.87 -4.57
C LYS A 20 -26.99 -1.71 -3.63
N ILE A 21 -27.63 -1.66 -2.47
CA ILE A 21 -27.35 -0.65 -1.42
C ILE A 21 -25.92 -0.82 -0.89
N GLU A 22 -25.50 -2.05 -0.56
CA GLU A 22 -24.15 -2.39 -0.13
C GLU A 22 -23.11 -1.92 -1.16
N LYS A 23 -23.36 -2.17 -2.45
CA LYS A 23 -22.50 -1.69 -3.54
C LYS A 23 -22.46 -0.18 -3.61
N ALA A 24 -23.60 0.52 -3.61
CA ALA A 24 -23.62 1.98 -3.71
C ALA A 24 -22.86 2.65 -2.55
N LEU A 25 -22.96 2.10 -1.33
CA LEU A 25 -22.36 2.66 -0.12
C LEU A 25 -20.85 2.36 -0.01
N PHE A 26 -20.45 1.11 -0.22
CA PHE A 26 -19.08 0.69 0.10
C PHE A 26 -18.14 0.71 -1.10
N TYR A 27 -18.66 0.64 -2.33
CA TYR A 27 -17.83 0.50 -3.52
C TYR A 27 -16.79 1.61 -3.64
N LYS A 28 -17.17 2.86 -3.33
CA LYS A 28 -16.24 3.99 -3.39
C LYS A 28 -15.08 3.85 -2.40
N THR A 29 -15.35 3.42 -1.18
CA THR A 29 -14.34 3.24 -0.13
C THR A 29 -13.40 2.08 -0.45
N TYR A 30 -13.95 0.97 -0.93
CA TYR A 30 -13.18 -0.19 -1.41
C TYR A 30 -12.30 0.20 -2.61
N LEU A 31 -12.85 0.95 -3.58
CA LEU A 31 -12.11 1.43 -4.73
C LEU A 31 -10.98 2.39 -4.35
N LEU A 32 -11.21 3.30 -3.41
CA LEU A 32 -10.16 4.20 -2.91
C LEU A 32 -9.05 3.43 -2.21
N SER A 33 -9.40 2.47 -1.35
CA SER A 33 -8.43 1.59 -0.67
C SER A 33 -7.57 0.84 -1.66
N HIS A 34 -8.22 0.18 -2.63
CA HIS A 34 -7.54 -0.59 -3.64
C HIS A 34 -6.68 0.29 -4.57
N ARG A 35 -7.14 1.48 -4.96
CA ARG A 35 -6.32 2.44 -5.74
C ARG A 35 -5.08 2.88 -4.98
N ARG A 36 -5.19 3.13 -3.67
CA ARG A 36 -4.03 3.52 -2.85
C ARG A 36 -3.04 2.39 -2.72
N TRP A 37 -3.53 1.19 -2.47
CA TRP A 37 -2.70 0.00 -2.46
C TRP A 37 -2.00 -0.18 -3.81
N SER A 38 -2.74 -0.06 -4.91
CA SER A 38 -2.19 -0.15 -6.26
C SER A 38 -1.13 0.93 -6.52
N ASN A 39 -1.35 2.17 -6.08
CA ASN A 39 -0.39 3.26 -6.28
C ASN A 39 0.86 3.11 -5.41
N LYS A 40 0.74 2.55 -4.19
CA LYS A 40 1.89 2.27 -3.32
C LYS A 40 2.75 1.13 -3.87
N HIS A 41 2.15 0.16 -4.55
CA HIS A 41 2.84 -1.04 -5.04
C HIS A 41 3.02 -1.05 -6.57
N SER A 42 2.65 0.01 -7.27
CA SER A 42 2.84 0.13 -8.71
C SER A 42 4.31 0.32 -9.05
N LEU A 43 4.68 -0.06 -10.27
CA LEU A 43 5.99 0.27 -10.83
C LEU A 43 6.21 1.80 -10.77
N GLY A 44 7.35 2.23 -10.25
CA GLY A 44 7.69 3.64 -10.05
C GLY A 44 7.19 4.27 -8.75
N ALA A 45 6.54 3.50 -7.86
CA ALA A 45 6.17 3.97 -6.52
C ALA A 45 7.39 4.09 -5.59
N PHE A 46 8.31 3.13 -5.69
CA PHE A 46 9.57 3.12 -4.95
C PHE A 46 10.74 3.04 -5.92
N TRP A 47 11.73 3.88 -5.70
CA TRP A 47 12.95 3.98 -6.51
C TRP A 47 14.14 3.68 -5.62
N GLU A 48 14.95 2.73 -6.06
CA GLU A 48 16.16 2.30 -5.38
C GLU A 48 17.38 2.77 -6.18
N PRO A 49 18.41 3.31 -5.51
CA PRO A 49 19.61 3.78 -6.20
C PRO A 49 20.42 2.59 -6.73
N LEU A 50 20.87 2.71 -7.98
CA LEU A 50 21.78 1.80 -8.65
C LEU A 50 23.02 2.57 -9.11
N GLY A 51 23.94 2.78 -8.17
CA GLY A 51 25.03 3.74 -8.35
C GLY A 51 24.58 5.18 -8.06
N GLU A 52 25.34 6.17 -8.51
CA GLU A 52 25.09 7.57 -8.16
C GLU A 52 24.07 8.27 -9.06
N ASN A 53 24.00 7.87 -10.32
CA ASN A 53 23.28 8.60 -11.38
C ASN A 53 22.03 7.87 -11.89
N LEU A 54 21.77 6.65 -11.43
CA LEU A 54 20.70 5.77 -11.89
C LEU A 54 19.87 5.27 -10.72
N GLU A 55 18.56 5.24 -10.88
CA GLU A 55 17.63 4.58 -9.99
C GLU A 55 16.80 3.56 -10.76
N TYR A 56 16.36 2.51 -10.07
CA TYR A 56 15.43 1.54 -10.61
C TYR A 56 14.22 1.33 -9.71
N SER A 57 13.13 0.89 -10.32
CA SER A 57 11.92 0.43 -9.63
C SER A 57 11.58 -0.96 -10.16
N LEU A 58 11.43 -1.93 -9.27
CA LEU A 58 11.17 -3.32 -9.63
C LEU A 58 9.74 -3.70 -9.26
N ARG A 59 9.02 -4.30 -10.21
CA ARG A 59 7.73 -4.97 -9.96
C ARG A 59 7.81 -6.39 -10.46
N ILE A 60 7.83 -7.34 -9.54
CA ILE A 60 7.80 -8.77 -9.85
C ILE A 60 6.34 -9.20 -9.97
N ALA A 61 6.05 -10.00 -10.99
CA ALA A 61 4.76 -10.64 -11.19
C ALA A 61 4.36 -11.49 -9.98
N GLN A 62 3.13 -11.35 -9.50
CA GLN A 62 2.61 -12.15 -8.39
C GLN A 62 1.39 -12.95 -8.82
N SER A 63 1.18 -14.11 -8.19
CA SER A 63 -0.01 -14.95 -8.41
C SER A 63 -1.33 -14.25 -8.08
N THR A 64 -1.28 -13.20 -7.25
CA THR A 64 -2.42 -12.38 -6.85
C THR A 64 -2.75 -11.25 -7.83
N ASP A 65 -1.93 -11.06 -8.89
CA ASP A 65 -2.22 -10.03 -9.89
C ASP A 65 -3.45 -10.43 -10.73
N PRO A 66 -4.38 -9.49 -11.01
CA PRO A 66 -5.65 -9.78 -11.70
C PRO A 66 -5.50 -10.23 -13.16
N GLU A 67 -4.31 -10.08 -13.75
CA GLU A 67 -3.89 -10.63 -15.04
C GLU A 67 -2.46 -11.16 -14.87
N GLN A 68 -2.01 -12.12 -15.69
CA GLN A 68 -0.61 -12.57 -15.72
C GLN A 68 0.29 -11.41 -16.18
N GLN A 69 0.61 -10.51 -15.25
CA GLN A 69 1.53 -9.43 -15.48
C GLN A 69 2.92 -10.03 -15.60
N GLN A 70 3.65 -9.64 -16.64
CA GLN A 70 5.08 -9.91 -16.69
C GLN A 70 5.80 -9.06 -15.64
N SER A 71 6.87 -9.61 -15.07
CA SER A 71 7.78 -8.85 -14.22
C SER A 71 8.36 -7.68 -15.02
N LYS A 72 8.51 -6.51 -14.39
CA LYS A 72 8.99 -5.29 -15.04
C LYS A 72 9.99 -4.59 -14.15
N VAL A 73 10.95 -3.94 -14.79
CA VAL A 73 11.84 -2.98 -14.13
C VAL A 73 11.75 -1.65 -14.87
N ALA A 74 11.68 -0.57 -14.12
CA ALA A 74 11.78 0.78 -14.65
C ALA A 74 13.12 1.39 -14.23
N PHE A 75 13.73 2.17 -15.11
CA PHE A 75 14.98 2.89 -14.85
C PHE A 75 14.77 4.37 -15.09
N ARG A 76 15.39 5.22 -14.26
CA ARG A 76 15.46 6.66 -14.50
C ARG A 76 16.80 7.21 -14.03
N SER A 77 17.23 8.29 -14.64
CA SER A 77 18.35 9.08 -14.18
C SER A 77 17.91 10.13 -13.16
N THR A 78 18.75 10.35 -12.16
CA THR A 78 18.55 11.37 -11.12
C THR A 78 19.30 12.66 -11.40
N ARG A 79 20.50 12.57 -11.97
CA ARG A 79 21.44 13.71 -12.09
C ARG A 79 21.86 13.98 -13.51
N ARG A 80 22.30 12.95 -14.23
CA ARG A 80 22.94 13.06 -15.55
C ARG A 80 22.38 12.06 -16.52
N ARG A 81 22.20 12.47 -17.77
CA ARG A 81 21.75 11.57 -18.83
C ARG A 81 22.75 10.42 -18.99
N ILE A 82 22.24 9.20 -19.04
CA ILE A 82 23.02 7.99 -19.28
C ILE A 82 22.75 7.57 -20.73
N GLU A 83 23.78 7.59 -21.57
CA GLU A 83 23.65 7.23 -22.98
C GLU A 83 23.34 5.75 -23.14
N ARG A 84 23.97 4.90 -22.33
CA ARG A 84 23.78 3.46 -22.35
C ARG A 84 23.96 2.87 -20.97
N PHE A 85 23.05 1.99 -20.57
CA PHE A 85 23.20 1.16 -19.38
C PHE A 85 23.06 -0.31 -19.77
N GLN A 86 23.99 -1.13 -19.28
CA GLN A 86 24.02 -2.57 -19.47
C GLN A 86 24.18 -3.25 -18.12
N ALA A 87 23.33 -4.23 -17.84
CA ALA A 87 23.46 -5.06 -16.65
C ALA A 87 22.86 -6.44 -16.91
N VAL A 88 23.28 -7.41 -16.10
CA VAL A 88 22.59 -8.70 -16.02
C VAL A 88 21.71 -8.69 -14.79
N PHE A 89 20.42 -8.85 -15.00
CA PHE A 89 19.47 -9.10 -13.93
C PHE A 89 19.45 -10.59 -13.61
N GLU A 90 19.58 -10.96 -12.34
CA GLU A 90 19.48 -12.34 -11.88
C GLU A 90 18.47 -12.45 -10.76
N ALA A 91 17.54 -13.38 -10.94
CA ALA A 91 16.69 -13.88 -9.89
C ALA A 91 17.04 -15.33 -9.56
N GLU A 92 17.01 -15.67 -8.28
CA GLU A 92 17.25 -17.02 -7.80
C GLU A 92 16.07 -17.49 -6.97
N GLY A 93 15.65 -18.73 -7.19
CA GLY A 93 14.64 -19.39 -6.40
C GLY A 93 14.47 -20.85 -6.80
N MET A 94 14.07 -21.68 -5.83
CA MET A 94 13.89 -23.13 -6.04
C MET A 94 15.12 -23.84 -6.65
N GLY A 95 16.33 -23.38 -6.29
CA GLY A 95 17.59 -23.93 -6.80
C GLY A 95 17.87 -23.61 -8.28
N ARG A 96 17.11 -22.68 -8.89
CA ARG A 96 17.30 -22.24 -10.28
C ARG A 96 17.65 -20.76 -10.32
N LYS A 97 18.43 -20.37 -11.34
CA LYS A 97 18.76 -18.99 -11.65
C LYS A 97 18.09 -18.59 -12.96
N TYR A 98 17.44 -17.44 -12.94
CA TYR A 98 16.82 -16.80 -14.08
C TYR A 98 17.62 -15.54 -14.37
N GLN A 99 18.17 -15.43 -15.58
CA GLN A 99 19.05 -14.34 -15.97
C GLN A 99 18.52 -13.65 -17.22
N GLU A 100 18.58 -12.31 -17.21
CA GLU A 100 18.18 -11.48 -18.34
C GLU A 100 19.17 -10.34 -18.53
N ASN A 101 19.61 -10.15 -19.76
CA ASN A 101 20.46 -9.03 -20.11
C ASN A 101 19.58 -7.80 -20.34
N VAL A 102 19.79 -6.78 -19.51
CA VAL A 102 19.09 -5.50 -19.62
C VAL A 102 20.03 -4.52 -20.30
N THR A 103 19.64 -4.03 -21.47
CA THR A 103 20.32 -2.95 -22.17
C THR A 103 19.33 -1.85 -22.48
N ILE A 104 19.62 -0.64 -21.99
CA ILE A 104 18.79 0.55 -22.20
C ILE A 104 19.63 1.71 -22.70
N HIS A 105 19.01 2.60 -23.44
CA HIS A 105 19.68 3.73 -24.09
C HIS A 105 18.98 5.04 -23.75
N GLY A 106 19.76 6.10 -23.60
CA GLY A 106 19.27 7.47 -23.42
C GLY A 106 18.41 7.65 -22.17
N VAL A 107 18.83 7.11 -21.03
CA VAL A 107 18.11 7.22 -19.75
C VAL A 107 18.21 8.65 -19.23
N ASP A 108 17.06 9.29 -19.07
CA ASP A 108 16.90 10.64 -18.51
C ASP A 108 15.95 10.60 -17.30
N ALA A 109 15.34 11.72 -16.92
CA ALA A 109 14.38 11.77 -15.82
C ALA A 109 13.08 11.00 -16.13
N THR A 110 12.80 10.69 -17.39
CA THR A 110 11.63 9.94 -17.83
C THR A 110 11.88 8.44 -17.66
N PRO A 111 11.06 7.71 -16.88
CA PRO A 111 11.25 6.28 -16.67
C PRO A 111 11.20 5.45 -17.97
N ILE A 112 12.23 4.65 -18.21
CA ILE A 112 12.24 3.61 -19.25
C ILE A 112 11.82 2.29 -18.60
N VAL A 113 10.80 1.63 -19.15
CA VAL A 113 10.27 0.37 -18.62
C VAL A 113 10.70 -0.81 -19.48
N CYS A 114 11.33 -1.80 -18.87
CA CYS A 114 11.72 -3.07 -19.47
C CYS A 114 10.87 -4.21 -18.89
N ALA A 115 10.34 -5.07 -19.76
CA ALA A 115 9.76 -6.34 -19.34
C ALA A 115 10.88 -7.33 -19.06
N LEU A 116 10.73 -8.12 -18.00
CA LEU A 116 11.64 -9.19 -17.62
C LEU A 116 10.93 -10.52 -17.92
N SER A 117 11.16 -11.01 -19.13
CA SER A 117 10.47 -12.16 -19.72
C SER A 117 10.96 -13.51 -19.21
N SER A 118 12.20 -13.56 -18.72
CA SER A 118 12.84 -14.78 -18.23
C SER A 118 12.37 -15.19 -16.83
N LEU A 119 11.71 -14.27 -16.10
CA LEU A 119 11.26 -14.54 -14.74
C LEU A 119 9.92 -15.25 -14.72
N PRO A 120 9.79 -16.31 -13.89
CA PRO A 120 8.50 -16.87 -13.56
C PRO A 120 7.71 -15.90 -12.66
N VAL A 121 6.41 -16.18 -12.54
CA VAL A 121 5.56 -15.55 -11.55
C VAL A 121 6.03 -15.94 -10.15
N CYS A 122 6.07 -14.97 -9.23
CA CYS A 122 6.37 -15.22 -7.83
C CYS A 122 5.15 -15.86 -7.16
N GLU A 123 5.29 -17.12 -6.77
CA GLU A 123 4.22 -17.93 -6.20
C GLU A 123 4.62 -18.45 -4.80
N PRO A 124 3.67 -18.54 -3.86
CA PRO A 124 3.89 -19.21 -2.59
C PRO A 124 4.10 -20.72 -2.82
N VAL A 125 5.26 -21.26 -2.41
CA VAL A 125 5.61 -22.67 -2.58
C VAL A 125 5.40 -23.48 -1.30
N GLY A 126 5.50 -22.86 -0.13
CA GLY A 126 5.24 -23.54 1.14
C GLY A 126 5.69 -22.75 2.35
N ILE A 127 5.60 -23.35 3.52
CA ILE A 127 6.01 -22.75 4.79
C ILE A 127 7.23 -23.51 5.32
N VAL A 128 8.31 -22.81 5.67
CA VAL A 128 9.46 -23.37 6.36
C VAL A 128 9.61 -22.69 7.71
N GLY A 129 9.34 -23.44 8.78
CA GLY A 129 9.23 -22.90 10.12
C GLY A 129 8.05 -21.93 10.22
N LEU A 130 8.34 -20.65 10.45
CA LEU A 130 7.36 -19.56 10.49
C LEU A 130 7.40 -18.65 9.24
N ALA A 131 8.26 -18.94 8.26
CA ALA A 131 8.44 -18.12 7.08
C ALA A 131 7.81 -18.77 5.84
N MET A 132 7.08 -17.97 5.07
CA MET A 132 6.59 -18.38 3.74
C MET A 132 7.76 -18.42 2.75
N LYS A 133 7.86 -19.50 1.98
CA LYS A 133 8.79 -19.65 0.87
C LYS A 133 8.09 -19.35 -0.45
N TYR A 134 8.83 -18.68 -1.33
CA TYR A 134 8.35 -18.26 -2.65
C TYR A 134 9.16 -18.93 -3.76
N SER A 135 8.57 -19.03 -4.95
CA SER A 135 9.23 -19.54 -6.15
C SER A 135 10.49 -18.75 -6.51
N LEU A 136 10.52 -17.46 -6.17
CA LEU A 136 11.66 -16.56 -6.26
C LEU A 136 12.06 -16.10 -4.86
N GLU A 137 13.32 -16.29 -4.48
CA GLU A 137 13.83 -15.96 -3.15
C GLU A 137 14.60 -14.65 -3.15
N THR A 138 15.39 -14.39 -4.20
CA THR A 138 16.25 -13.20 -4.24
C THR A 138 16.41 -12.64 -5.64
N VAL A 139 16.67 -11.35 -5.72
CA VAL A 139 17.00 -10.64 -6.97
C VAL A 139 18.25 -9.80 -6.79
N ARG A 140 19.00 -9.62 -7.88
CA ARG A 140 20.14 -8.72 -7.94
C ARG A 140 20.43 -8.28 -9.37
N PHE A 141 21.06 -7.13 -9.48
CA PHE A 141 21.81 -6.75 -10.69
C PHE A 141 23.29 -7.07 -10.49
N TYR A 142 23.97 -7.52 -11.54
CA TYR A 142 25.42 -7.66 -11.55
C TYR A 142 26.00 -7.32 -12.92
N SER A 143 27.30 -7.09 -12.98
CA SER A 143 28.02 -6.62 -14.18
C SER A 143 27.40 -5.33 -14.75
N CYS A 144 27.12 -4.37 -13.87
CA CYS A 144 26.48 -3.11 -14.23
C CYS A 144 27.50 -2.14 -14.82
N VAL A 145 27.25 -1.69 -16.05
CA VAL A 145 28.08 -0.72 -16.78
C VAL A 145 27.17 0.39 -17.30
N ALA A 146 27.46 1.63 -16.89
CA ALA A 146 26.78 2.83 -17.35
C ALA A 146 27.75 3.70 -18.15
N THR A 147 27.34 4.11 -19.35
CA THR A 147 28.05 5.09 -20.18
C THR A 147 27.32 6.41 -20.05
N LEU A 148 27.98 7.40 -19.42
CA LEU A 148 27.47 8.75 -19.25
C LEU A 148 27.74 9.60 -20.49
N GLU A 149 27.00 10.70 -20.59
CA GLU A 149 27.24 11.74 -21.59
C GLU A 149 28.70 12.25 -21.51
N GLY A 150 29.43 12.13 -22.63
CA GLY A 150 30.87 12.40 -22.71
C GLY A 150 31.78 11.17 -22.55
N ASP A 151 31.26 9.97 -22.83
CA ASP A 151 32.00 8.70 -22.94
C ASP A 151 32.72 8.23 -21.65
N ARG A 152 32.26 8.76 -20.50
CA ARG A 152 32.71 8.27 -19.19
C ARG A 152 31.98 6.99 -18.85
N VAL A 153 32.73 5.91 -18.73
CA VAL A 153 32.21 4.59 -18.32
C VAL A 153 32.30 4.49 -16.79
N GLU A 154 31.14 4.38 -16.15
CA GLU A 154 31.02 4.07 -14.73
C GLU A 154 30.67 2.60 -14.55
N GLN A 155 31.55 1.85 -13.89
CA GLN A 155 31.24 0.51 -13.44
C GLN A 155 30.53 0.60 -12.09
N ILE A 156 29.25 0.22 -12.07
CA ILE A 156 28.44 0.26 -10.86
C ILE A 156 28.71 -1.03 -10.10
N SER A 157 29.20 -0.90 -8.86
CA SER A 157 29.36 -2.03 -7.94
C SER A 157 28.03 -2.76 -7.81
N SER A 158 28.07 -4.09 -7.93
CA SER A 158 26.86 -4.92 -7.85
C SER A 158 26.07 -4.57 -6.59
N PRO A 159 24.81 -4.13 -6.71
CA PRO A 159 23.99 -3.81 -5.55
C PRO A 159 23.80 -5.02 -4.65
N LEU A 160 23.51 -4.75 -3.38
CA LEU A 160 23.23 -5.78 -2.37
C LEU A 160 22.12 -6.71 -2.87
N ARG A 161 22.30 -8.03 -2.69
CA ARG A 161 21.29 -9.04 -3.01
C ARG A 161 20.03 -8.77 -2.20
N GLN A 162 18.91 -8.55 -2.89
CA GLN A 162 17.64 -8.28 -2.24
C GLN A 162 16.87 -9.57 -2.05
N SER A 163 16.38 -9.77 -0.82
CA SER A 163 15.51 -10.90 -0.48
C SER A 163 14.06 -10.53 -0.79
N LEU A 164 13.38 -11.36 -1.56
CA LEU A 164 11.98 -11.21 -1.93
C LEU A 164 11.00 -11.64 -0.82
N THR A 165 11.48 -11.78 0.40
CA THR A 165 10.71 -12.17 1.59
C THR A 165 9.59 -11.18 1.98
N GLN A 166 9.42 -10.08 1.23
CA GLN A 166 8.38 -9.07 1.44
C GLN A 166 7.39 -9.06 0.26
N THR A 167 6.65 -10.14 0.05
CA THR A 167 5.50 -10.11 -0.86
C THR A 167 4.37 -9.29 -0.23
N TRP A 168 4.30 -8.02 -0.62
CA TRP A 168 3.33 -7.07 -0.08
C TRP A 168 1.87 -7.51 -0.27
N ALA A 169 1.57 -8.30 -1.31
CA ALA A 169 0.24 -8.85 -1.50
C ALA A 169 -0.16 -9.88 -0.44
N GLU A 170 0.76 -10.66 0.11
CA GLU A 170 0.41 -11.64 1.17
C GLU A 170 0.29 -10.98 2.54
N ASN A 171 1.01 -9.88 2.76
CA ASN A 171 0.87 -9.06 3.97
C ASN A 171 -0.39 -8.17 3.94
N SER A 172 -0.99 -7.97 2.77
CA SER A 172 -2.19 -7.14 2.62
C SER A 172 -3.47 -7.93 2.84
N HIS A 173 -4.50 -7.24 3.34
CA HIS A 173 -5.78 -7.86 3.62
C HIS A 173 -6.70 -7.80 2.39
N TRP A 174 -7.03 -8.97 1.86
CA TRP A 174 -7.90 -9.11 0.70
C TRP A 174 -9.31 -9.54 1.07
N LYS A 175 -10.30 -9.04 0.32
CA LYS A 175 -11.67 -9.53 0.42
C LYS A 175 -12.35 -9.53 -0.94
N GLU A 176 -12.91 -10.67 -1.31
CA GLU A 176 -13.73 -10.78 -2.51
C GLU A 176 -15.11 -10.15 -2.27
N ARG A 177 -15.46 -9.16 -3.08
CA ARG A 177 -16.79 -8.53 -3.09
C ARG A 177 -17.15 -8.11 -4.51
N TRP A 178 -18.39 -8.39 -4.90
CA TRP A 178 -18.93 -8.07 -6.23
C TRP A 178 -18.14 -8.69 -7.40
N GLY A 179 -17.57 -9.89 -7.20
CA GLY A 179 -16.79 -10.61 -8.21
C GLY A 179 -15.41 -10.02 -8.47
N ILE A 180 -14.90 -9.18 -7.56
CA ILE A 180 -13.59 -8.54 -7.65
C ILE A 180 -12.89 -8.67 -6.29
N TRP A 181 -11.58 -8.89 -6.29
CA TRP A 181 -10.74 -8.86 -5.10
C TRP A 181 -10.34 -7.42 -4.75
N TRP A 182 -10.65 -7.01 -3.53
CA TRP A 182 -10.32 -5.68 -3.03
C TRP A 182 -9.28 -5.74 -1.92
N SER A 183 -8.31 -4.83 -1.98
CA SER A 183 -7.39 -4.59 -0.85
C SER A 183 -8.07 -3.71 0.19
N LEU A 184 -8.00 -4.13 1.45
CA LEU A 184 -8.60 -3.49 2.62
C LEU A 184 -7.59 -2.74 3.48
N ASP A 185 -6.33 -2.63 3.05
CA ASP A 185 -5.25 -2.11 3.89
C ASP A 185 -5.53 -0.70 4.40
N SER A 186 -5.98 0.22 3.54
CA SER A 186 -6.27 1.58 4.00
C SER A 186 -7.47 1.61 4.96
N ILE A 187 -8.43 0.70 4.80
CA ILE A 187 -9.58 0.58 5.69
C ILE A 187 -9.14 0.07 7.05
N MET A 188 -8.27 -0.94 7.08
CA MET A 188 -7.74 -1.50 8.31
C MET A 188 -6.81 -0.53 9.04
N LEU A 189 -5.97 0.20 8.31
CA LEU A 189 -5.15 1.28 8.87
C LEU A 189 -6.03 2.38 9.48
N ALA A 190 -7.08 2.82 8.80
CA ALA A 190 -8.01 3.82 9.34
C ALA A 190 -8.73 3.32 10.61
N GLN A 191 -9.11 2.03 10.64
CA GLN A 191 -9.70 1.41 11.84
C GLN A 191 -8.70 1.33 12.99
N GLN A 192 -7.45 0.94 12.72
CA GLN A 192 -6.37 0.93 13.71
C GLN A 192 -6.08 2.33 14.25
N GLU A 193 -6.04 3.35 13.39
CA GLU A 193 -5.89 4.73 13.83
C GLU A 193 -7.05 5.19 14.72
N LEU A 194 -8.29 4.84 14.37
CA LEU A 194 -9.46 5.14 15.20
C LEU A 194 -9.37 4.42 16.56
N GLN A 195 -8.89 3.18 16.57
CA GLN A 195 -8.64 2.43 17.81
C GLN A 195 -7.57 3.09 18.67
N ILE A 196 -6.46 3.52 18.07
CA ILE A 196 -5.37 4.24 18.75
C ILE A 196 -5.88 5.59 19.27
N PHE A 197 -6.68 6.30 18.48
CA PHE A 197 -7.33 7.54 18.88
C PHE A 197 -8.16 7.35 20.15
N TRP A 198 -9.01 6.32 20.20
CA TRP A 198 -9.81 6.02 21.40
C TRP A 198 -8.95 5.58 22.58
N ARG A 199 -7.91 4.77 22.36
CA ARG A 199 -6.99 4.33 23.41
C ARG A 199 -6.28 5.51 24.09
N TRP A 200 -6.02 6.58 23.35
CA TRP A 200 -5.30 7.76 23.84
C TRP A 200 -6.15 9.03 23.90
N LEU A 201 -7.45 8.96 23.63
CA LEU A 201 -8.39 10.11 23.58
C LEU A 201 -7.82 11.32 22.83
N GLY A 202 -7.19 11.09 21.68
CA GLY A 202 -6.60 12.16 20.87
C GLY A 202 -5.38 12.86 21.48
N THR A 203 -4.78 12.33 22.56
CA THR A 203 -3.54 12.85 23.17
C THR A 203 -2.26 12.31 22.50
N TYR A 204 -2.40 11.50 21.46
CA TYR A 204 -1.29 10.91 20.73
C TYR A 204 -0.60 11.97 19.85
N SER A 205 0.72 12.18 20.02
CA SER A 205 1.52 12.91 19.04
C SER A 205 1.99 11.95 17.96
N HIS A 206 1.73 12.27 16.69
CA HIS A 206 2.05 11.42 15.56
C HIS A 206 3.54 11.09 15.47
N PHE A 207 3.84 9.80 15.29
CA PHE A 207 5.10 9.34 14.73
C PHE A 207 4.80 8.70 13.37
N GLY A 208 5.34 9.30 12.30
CA GLY A 208 5.84 8.49 11.20
C GLY A 208 6.93 7.57 11.76
N LEU A 209 7.08 6.38 11.16
CA LEU A 209 8.15 5.40 11.36
C LEU A 209 9.00 5.61 12.63
N TYR A 210 8.82 4.72 13.61
CA TYR A 210 9.59 4.62 14.85
C TYR A 210 11.05 5.09 14.69
N SER A 211 11.30 6.38 14.96
CA SER A 211 12.63 6.96 15.04
C SER A 211 12.83 7.35 16.50
N PRO A 212 13.84 6.82 17.22
CA PRO A 212 13.97 6.98 18.67
C PRO A 212 14.32 8.40 19.14
N SER A 213 14.21 9.41 18.28
CA SER A 213 14.78 10.74 18.54
C SER A 213 14.02 11.84 17.81
N ALA A 214 12.80 12.17 18.23
CA ALA A 214 12.20 13.47 17.89
C ALA A 214 11.38 14.01 19.07
N PRO A 215 11.63 15.25 19.55
CA PRO A 215 10.89 15.84 20.64
C PRO A 215 9.48 16.20 20.17
N SER A 216 8.49 15.51 20.72
CA SER A 216 7.07 15.64 20.38
C SER A 216 6.53 17.05 20.68
N SER A 217 5.96 17.74 19.68
CA SER A 217 5.04 18.84 19.91
C SER A 217 3.65 18.27 20.28
N ARG A 218 3.31 18.37 21.57
CA ARG A 218 2.02 17.91 22.11
C ARG A 218 0.86 18.75 21.56
N PRO A 219 -0.20 18.17 20.97
CA PRO A 219 -1.45 18.88 20.76
C PRO A 219 -2.12 19.15 22.13
N LYS A 220 -2.07 20.40 22.59
CA LYS A 220 -2.50 20.85 23.94
C LYS A 220 -4.04 20.91 24.17
N VAL A 221 -4.87 20.39 23.26
CA VAL A 221 -6.30 20.76 23.25
C VAL A 221 -7.14 19.92 24.20
N ILE A 222 -6.93 18.60 24.28
CA ILE A 222 -7.81 17.72 25.08
C ILE A 222 -7.29 17.52 26.52
N SER A 223 -5.97 17.60 26.74
CA SER A 223 -5.35 17.40 28.06
C SER A 223 -5.64 18.52 29.06
N ARG A 224 -6.21 19.64 28.62
CA ARG A 224 -6.50 20.81 29.47
C ARG A 224 -7.90 20.78 30.10
N PHE A 225 -8.81 19.97 29.56
CA PHE A 225 -10.21 19.89 30.00
C PHE A 225 -10.53 18.64 30.84
N ILE A 226 -9.66 17.63 30.85
CA ILE A 226 -9.88 16.38 31.59
C ILE A 226 -9.16 16.47 32.94
N GLY A 227 -9.93 16.76 33.99
CA GLY A 227 -9.42 16.74 35.38
C GLY A 227 -8.77 15.39 35.71
N TRP A 228 -7.80 15.37 36.64
CA TRP A 228 -7.05 14.16 37.03
C TRP A 228 -7.96 12.97 37.39
N TRP A 229 -9.16 13.24 37.91
CA TRP A 229 -10.15 12.25 38.35
C TRP A 229 -10.96 11.64 37.20
N TRP A 230 -10.99 12.29 36.04
CA TRP A 230 -11.63 11.76 34.83
C TRP A 230 -10.72 10.82 34.05
N ARG A 231 -9.41 10.78 34.34
CA ARG A 231 -8.45 9.90 33.67
C ARG A 231 -8.81 8.40 33.73
N PRO A 232 -9.24 7.82 34.88
CA PRO A 232 -9.67 6.42 34.92
C PRO A 232 -10.95 6.18 34.11
N ILE A 233 -11.94 7.08 34.19
CA ILE A 233 -13.20 6.99 33.44
C ILE A 233 -12.94 7.11 31.94
N ALA A 234 -12.13 8.09 31.54
CA ALA A 234 -11.78 8.32 30.15
C ALA A 234 -10.95 7.14 29.59
N LYS A 235 -10.07 6.54 30.40
CA LYS A 235 -9.34 5.32 30.01
C LYS A 235 -10.28 4.12 29.83
N ALA A 236 -11.28 3.95 30.71
CA ALA A 236 -12.29 2.91 30.58
C ALA A 236 -13.17 3.11 29.33
N VAL A 237 -13.65 4.33 29.10
CA VAL A 237 -14.43 4.70 27.91
C VAL A 237 -13.60 4.54 26.63
N GLY A 238 -12.33 4.98 26.63
CA GLY A 238 -11.42 4.81 25.51
C GLY A 238 -11.09 3.34 25.22
N SER A 239 -10.98 2.51 26.25
CA SER A 239 -10.81 1.06 26.11
C SER A 239 -12.06 0.39 25.52
N LEU A 240 -13.26 0.79 25.98
CA LEU A 240 -14.53 0.29 25.45
C LEU A 240 -14.73 0.73 23.99
N MET A 241 -14.56 2.02 23.69
CA MET A 241 -14.69 2.55 22.33
C MET A 241 -13.60 2.05 21.39
N GLY A 242 -12.46 1.61 21.92
CA GLY A 242 -11.36 0.95 21.19
C GLY A 242 -11.57 -0.56 20.95
N MET A 243 -12.69 -1.15 21.36
CA MET A 243 -12.99 -2.55 21.02
C MET A 243 -13.15 -2.71 19.51
N ARG A 244 -12.57 -3.77 18.94
CA ARG A 244 -12.49 -3.99 17.49
C ARG A 244 -13.84 -3.91 16.77
N TRP A 245 -14.89 -4.50 17.36
CA TRP A 245 -16.23 -4.50 16.77
C TRP A 245 -16.88 -3.10 16.80
N LEU A 246 -16.70 -2.34 17.88
CA LEU A 246 -17.19 -0.96 18.00
C LEU A 246 -16.47 -0.04 17.02
N VAL A 247 -15.16 -0.17 16.88
CA VAL A 247 -14.36 0.59 15.91
C VAL A 247 -14.83 0.33 14.48
N VAL A 248 -15.08 -0.94 14.12
CA VAL A 248 -15.61 -1.31 12.79
C VAL A 248 -16.99 -0.69 12.57
N LEU A 249 -17.88 -0.76 13.57
CA LEU A 249 -19.23 -0.20 13.49
C LEU A 249 -19.19 1.33 13.36
N GLN A 250 -18.39 2.00 14.18
CA GLN A 250 -18.18 3.45 14.11
C GLN A 250 -17.61 3.88 12.76
N PHE A 251 -16.61 3.15 12.25
CA PHE A 251 -16.02 3.41 10.94
C PHE A 251 -17.07 3.33 9.82
N TRP A 252 -17.83 2.24 9.75
CA TRP A 252 -18.83 2.09 8.71
C TRP A 252 -20.00 3.05 8.86
N SER A 253 -20.42 3.36 10.09
CA SER A 253 -21.42 4.40 10.36
C SER A 253 -20.94 5.78 9.90
N ALA A 254 -19.67 6.11 10.14
CA ALA A 254 -19.07 7.35 9.69
C ALA A 254 -18.99 7.44 8.16
N VAL A 255 -18.60 6.35 7.49
CA VAL A 255 -18.61 6.26 6.01
C VAL A 255 -20.04 6.35 5.46
N TRP A 256 -21.01 5.69 6.09
CA TRP A 256 -22.43 5.75 5.74
C TRP A 256 -23.02 7.14 5.84
N SER A 257 -22.63 7.90 6.87
CA SER A 257 -23.08 9.28 7.05
C SER A 257 -22.62 10.21 5.91
N GLY A 258 -21.61 9.82 5.11
CA GLY A 258 -21.05 10.63 4.03
C GLY A 258 -20.29 11.88 4.50
N LEU A 259 -20.19 12.08 5.82
CA LEU A 259 -19.51 13.19 6.48
C LEU A 259 -18.00 12.94 6.64
N PHE A 260 -17.57 11.68 6.61
CA PHE A 260 -16.18 11.29 6.81
C PHE A 260 -15.62 10.57 5.58
N VAL A 261 -14.41 10.94 5.17
CA VAL A 261 -13.69 10.37 4.02
C VAL A 261 -12.28 10.02 4.47
N ILE A 262 -11.72 8.94 3.90
CA ILE A 262 -10.34 8.55 4.18
C ILE A 262 -9.39 9.60 3.58
N ASP A 263 -8.57 10.27 4.40
CA ASP A 263 -7.56 11.27 4.02
C ASP A 263 -6.38 10.61 3.28
N SER A 264 -5.50 11.41 2.64
CA SER A 264 -4.31 10.91 1.93
C SER A 264 -3.41 10.01 2.80
N ASP A 265 -3.42 10.26 4.10
CA ASP A 265 -2.60 9.55 5.09
C ASP A 265 -3.33 8.33 5.69
N ASP A 266 -4.32 7.78 4.97
CA ASP A 266 -5.15 6.65 5.39
C ASP A 266 -5.97 6.87 6.69
N ARG A 267 -6.25 8.15 7.02
CA ARG A 267 -7.00 8.54 8.22
C ARG A 267 -8.48 8.76 7.97
N LEU A 268 -9.33 8.54 8.97
CA LEU A 268 -10.71 9.02 8.89
C LEU A 268 -10.76 10.53 9.15
N SER A 269 -11.02 11.33 8.12
CA SER A 269 -11.08 12.80 8.21
C SER A 269 -12.47 13.32 7.90
N TRP A 270 -12.83 14.45 8.50
CA TRP A 270 -14.08 15.13 8.19
C TRP A 270 -14.02 15.69 6.77
N ARG A 271 -15.02 15.40 5.94
CA ARG A 271 -15.03 15.71 4.49
C ARG A 271 -14.78 17.18 4.16
N TRP A 272 -15.17 18.08 5.07
CA TRP A 272 -15.04 19.52 4.90
C TRP A 272 -13.70 20.08 5.39
N SER A 273 -12.97 19.38 6.27
CA SER A 273 -11.62 19.81 6.68
C SER A 273 -10.58 19.59 5.57
N GLN A 274 -10.82 18.64 4.66
CA GLN A 274 -9.98 18.47 3.48
C GLN A 274 -10.09 19.64 2.50
N ARG A 275 -11.29 20.19 2.26
CA ARG A 275 -11.48 21.35 1.37
C ARG A 275 -10.65 22.55 1.83
N ALA A 276 -10.57 22.79 3.14
CA ALA A 276 -9.75 23.84 3.73
C ALA A 276 -8.24 23.64 3.47
N LYS A 277 -7.73 22.40 3.58
CA LYS A 277 -6.31 22.10 3.28
C LYS A 277 -5.97 22.29 1.80
N THR A 278 -6.86 21.92 0.89
CA THR A 278 -6.65 22.12 -0.57
C THR A 278 -6.67 23.60 -0.96
N HIS A 279 -7.55 24.42 -0.37
CA HIS A 279 -7.56 25.87 -0.59
C HIS A 279 -6.31 26.56 -0.03
N ALA A 280 -5.77 26.09 1.09
CA ALA A 280 -4.52 26.62 1.64
C ALA A 280 -3.29 26.32 0.77
N LYS A 281 -3.26 25.18 0.06
CA LYS A 281 -2.18 24.81 -0.87
C LYS A 281 -2.24 25.51 -2.23
N SER A 282 -3.39 26.07 -2.60
CA SER A 282 -3.59 26.79 -3.87
C SER A 282 -3.29 28.28 -3.79
N ASN A 283 -3.19 28.83 -2.57
CA ASN A 283 -2.96 30.25 -2.30
C ASN A 283 -1.56 30.51 -1.72
N GLY A 284 -0.63 29.56 -1.87
CA GLY A 284 0.77 29.66 -1.44
C GLY A 284 1.72 29.49 -2.60
#